data_AF-A0A8J2EU21-F1
#
_entry.id   AF-A0A8J2EU21-F1
#
_cell.length_a   1.000
_cell.length_b   1.000
_cell.length_c   1.000
_cell.angle_alpha   90.00
_cell.angle_beta   90.00
_cell.angle_gamma   90.00
#
_symmetry.space_group_name_H-M   'P 1'
#
loop_
_entity.id
_entity.type
_entity.pdbx_description
1 polymer ?
#
loop_
_entity_poly.entity_id
_entity_poly.type
_entity_poly.pdbx_seq_one_letter_code
_entity_poly.pdbx_strand_id
1 'polypeptide(L)'
;MRMPAWCRRRRRQRGPTEARGPRGMMKASSTLVRRVLLAGTTASGSWLCLQSASTWSLLPPAAAMPVMRRVETDDALHPECVWKDDPFDDLKDIKIYALIYYGRRAYVDLLNAYLERNLRENGGVLDGVLWALVKYDMNDLQYLIKLQRRNPRSYFIPPIEGGGWDVIWKVVDEPGAYYVKIDDDVVFINDGAIPELIREKRRDRFLFVSANVINHGIVSAVHQELAQYPWLEKPAPNPEDGKLHAWPFRQDVMLDEKFRIEHTFYSDCIWRRWDCAAWAHETLLHRIEEGSLCTLDFGVFDFHAHGYETMSDGISRHVDWNINFFAFKYEDFSDISWDGISTDDEGEFSTQHPKRRNQHAAALGRAVVAHWSFSIQEKGLLANTTLLERYRELAEKLMYENAVNFYDGVMQPRGHAF
;
A
#
# COMPACT_ATOMS: atom_id res chain seq x y z
N MET A 1 39.06 60.20 0.96
CA MET A 1 37.80 60.72 1.54
C MET A 1 37.31 59.76 2.61
N ARG A 2 36.71 60.30 3.67
CA ARG A 2 36.70 59.79 5.06
C ARG A 2 35.57 58.81 5.37
N MET A 3 35.87 57.79 6.20
CA MET A 3 34.99 57.13 7.20
C MET A 3 34.58 58.14 8.31
N PRO A 4 33.48 57.97 9.11
CA PRO A 4 33.30 56.92 10.15
C PRO A 4 31.82 56.44 10.31
N ALA A 5 31.41 55.35 10.97
CA ALA A 5 31.67 54.72 12.28
C ALA A 5 30.95 55.36 13.50
N TRP A 6 30.35 54.48 14.35
CA TRP A 6 29.78 54.66 15.72
C TRP A 6 28.32 55.18 15.84
N CYS A 7 27.45 54.73 16.76
CA CYS A 7 27.67 54.35 18.17
C CYS A 7 26.55 53.47 18.82
N ARG A 8 27.00 52.60 19.74
CA ARG A 8 26.38 51.97 20.95
C ARG A 8 25.34 52.85 21.68
N ARG A 9 24.40 52.44 22.57
CA ARG A 9 24.30 51.48 23.71
C ARG A 9 22.88 51.74 24.31
N ARG A 10 22.13 50.86 24.99
CA ARG A 10 22.31 50.46 26.42
C ARG A 10 21.11 49.59 26.88
N ARG A 11 21.42 48.60 27.72
CA ARG A 11 20.52 47.81 28.60
C ARG A 11 19.71 48.68 29.57
N ARG A 12 18.55 48.16 30.00
CA ARG A 12 18.13 48.18 31.42
C ARG A 12 17.22 46.98 31.76
N GLN A 13 17.69 46.16 32.70
CA GLN A 13 16.91 45.19 33.47
C GLN A 13 16.12 45.92 34.57
N ARG A 14 14.96 45.37 34.96
CA ARG A 14 14.42 45.29 36.34
C ARG A 14 13.32 44.20 36.35
N GLY A 15 13.48 43.18 37.20
CA GLY A 15 12.40 42.23 37.57
C GLY A 15 11.60 42.76 38.77
N PRO A 16 11.11 41.89 39.67
CA PRO A 16 10.09 40.85 39.49
C PRO A 16 8.83 41.18 40.34
N THR A 17 7.71 40.50 40.09
CA THR A 17 6.55 40.50 41.00
C THR A 17 6.11 39.08 41.31
N GLU A 18 5.98 38.83 42.61
CA GLU A 18 5.65 37.59 43.29
C GLU A 18 4.16 37.17 43.18
N ALA A 19 3.98 35.85 43.31
CA ALA A 19 3.00 35.13 44.12
C ALA A 19 1.49 35.40 43.98
N ARG A 20 0.75 34.31 43.67
CA ARG A 20 -0.36 33.82 44.51
C ARG A 20 -0.64 32.33 44.22
N GLY A 21 -0.76 31.56 45.30
CA GLY A 21 -0.79 30.10 45.34
C GLY A 21 -2.17 29.44 45.10
N PRO A 22 -2.29 28.14 45.43
CA PRO A 22 -3.27 27.22 44.86
C PRO A 22 -4.54 27.05 45.70
N ARG A 23 -5.66 26.79 45.03
CA ARG A 23 -6.90 26.15 45.55
C ARG A 23 -7.17 24.96 44.63
N GLY A 24 -7.61 23.78 45.04
CA GLY A 24 -8.01 23.22 46.31
C GLY A 24 -8.66 21.87 46.00
N MET A 25 -8.29 20.86 46.79
CA MET A 25 -8.92 19.56 47.04
C MET A 25 -10.23 19.18 46.29
N MET A 26 -10.28 17.97 45.75
CA MET A 26 -11.29 16.97 46.13
C MET A 26 -10.71 15.55 46.09
N LYS A 27 -10.68 14.92 47.27
CA LYS A 27 -10.54 13.48 47.46
C LYS A 27 -11.94 12.89 47.38
N ALA A 28 -12.09 11.75 46.71
CA ALA A 28 -13.14 10.79 47.05
C ALA A 28 -12.49 9.41 47.19
N SER A 29 -12.58 8.90 48.42
CA SER A 29 -12.18 7.57 48.85
C SER A 29 -13.45 6.74 49.02
N SER A 30 -13.50 5.52 48.50
CA SER A 30 -14.33 4.49 49.10
C SER A 30 -13.60 3.14 49.03
N THR A 31 -13.42 2.58 50.22
CA THR A 31 -12.83 1.27 50.49
C THR A 31 -13.94 0.40 51.09
N LEU A 32 -13.71 -0.92 51.05
CA LEU A 32 -14.37 -2.00 51.81
C LEU A 32 -15.69 -2.51 51.20
N VAL A 33 -15.95 -3.81 51.07
CA VAL A 33 -15.75 -4.92 52.03
C VAL A 33 -15.47 -6.26 51.32
N ARG A 34 -14.77 -7.15 52.03
CA ARG A 34 -14.28 -8.49 51.68
C ARG A 34 -15.06 -9.56 52.47
N ARG A 35 -15.21 -10.77 51.88
CA ARG A 35 -15.47 -12.13 52.48
C ARG A 35 -16.91 -12.38 53.01
N VAL A 36 -17.49 -13.58 52.98
CA VAL A 36 -17.00 -14.92 53.41
C VAL A 36 -17.79 -16.06 52.71
N LEU A 37 -17.11 -17.21 52.58
CA LEU A 37 -17.53 -18.55 52.14
C LEU A 37 -18.65 -19.23 52.98
N LEU A 38 -19.41 -20.18 52.40
CA LEU A 38 -19.36 -21.65 52.70
C LEU A 38 -20.61 -22.42 52.22
N ALA A 39 -20.34 -23.63 51.72
CA ALA A 39 -21.16 -24.87 51.65
C ALA A 39 -22.52 -24.80 50.93
N GLY A 40 -22.90 -25.70 50.01
CA GLY A 40 -22.55 -27.08 49.77
C GLY A 40 -23.86 -27.86 49.66
N THR A 41 -24.13 -28.55 48.54
CA THR A 41 -25.00 -29.74 48.48
C THR A 41 -25.02 -30.32 47.06
N THR A 42 -24.97 -31.65 47.04
CA THR A 42 -24.96 -32.58 45.92
C THR A 42 -26.33 -32.70 45.24
N ALA A 43 -26.35 -32.73 43.91
CA ALA A 43 -27.44 -33.37 43.16
C ALA A 43 -26.92 -33.92 41.83
N SER A 44 -26.94 -35.24 41.73
CA SER A 44 -26.73 -36.05 40.53
C SER A 44 -27.83 -35.79 39.50
N GLY A 45 -27.45 -35.43 38.29
CA GLY A 45 -28.35 -35.36 37.14
C GLY A 45 -27.65 -35.90 35.89
N SER A 46 -28.08 -37.07 35.46
CA SER A 46 -27.63 -37.72 34.22
C SER A 46 -27.94 -36.84 33.01
N TRP A 47 -26.91 -36.45 32.26
CA TRP A 47 -27.06 -35.87 30.93
C TRP A 47 -26.64 -36.91 29.90
N LEU A 48 -27.61 -37.32 29.06
CA LEU A 48 -27.35 -38.08 27.85
C LEU A 48 -26.39 -37.27 26.96
N CYS A 49 -25.23 -37.85 26.68
CA CYS A 49 -24.27 -37.31 25.73
C CYS A 49 -24.78 -37.62 24.31
N LEU A 50 -25.52 -36.70 23.70
CA LEU A 50 -25.75 -36.69 22.25
C LEU A 50 -24.43 -36.25 21.59
N GLN A 51 -23.63 -37.22 21.16
CA GLN A 51 -22.52 -36.98 20.24
C GLN A 51 -23.11 -36.59 18.89
N SER A 52 -23.17 -35.29 18.59
CA SER A 52 -23.25 -34.84 17.21
C SER A 52 -21.89 -35.10 16.57
N ALA A 53 -21.85 -36.07 15.66
CA ALA A 53 -20.74 -36.21 14.74
C ALA A 53 -20.69 -34.91 13.91
N SER A 54 -19.70 -34.05 14.20
CA SER A 54 -19.36 -32.95 13.31
C SER A 54 -18.79 -33.57 12.04
N THR A 55 -19.63 -33.66 11.01
CA THR A 55 -19.13 -33.79 9.65
C THR A 55 -18.38 -32.51 9.36
N TRP A 56 -17.06 -32.57 9.48
CA TRP A 56 -16.18 -31.60 8.86
C TRP A 56 -16.44 -31.68 7.37
N SER A 57 -17.28 -30.77 6.87
CA SER A 57 -17.39 -30.50 5.45
C SER A 57 -16.00 -30.11 4.99
N LEU A 58 -15.31 -31.04 4.33
CA LEU A 58 -14.08 -30.76 3.60
C LEU A 58 -14.47 -29.73 2.55
N LEU A 59 -14.19 -28.47 2.83
CA LEU A 59 -14.18 -27.43 1.81
C LEU A 59 -13.29 -27.95 0.67
N PRO A 60 -13.70 -27.79 -0.60
CA PRO A 60 -12.82 -28.11 -1.71
C PRO A 60 -11.48 -27.39 -1.49
N PRO A 61 -10.34 -28.01 -1.85
CA PRO A 61 -9.05 -27.33 -1.76
C PRO A 61 -9.17 -25.98 -2.47
N ALA A 62 -8.71 -24.92 -1.82
CA ALA A 62 -8.71 -23.58 -2.38
C ALA A 62 -8.19 -23.66 -3.82
N ALA A 63 -9.02 -23.24 -4.78
CA ALA A 63 -8.66 -23.30 -6.18
C ALA A 63 -7.34 -22.53 -6.37
N ALA A 64 -6.36 -23.19 -6.99
CA ALA A 64 -5.06 -22.58 -7.25
C ALA A 64 -5.27 -21.35 -8.14
N MET A 65 -4.58 -20.25 -7.82
CA MET A 65 -4.69 -19.00 -8.54
C MET A 65 -3.72 -19.02 -9.72
N PRO A 66 -4.14 -18.70 -10.96
CA PRO A 66 -3.23 -18.61 -12.08
C PRO A 66 -2.33 -17.38 -11.93
N VAL A 67 -1.01 -17.59 -11.87
CA VAL A 67 -0.01 -16.53 -11.76
C VAL A 67 0.85 -16.51 -13.02
N MET A 68 0.98 -15.33 -13.63
CA MET A 68 1.82 -15.14 -14.81
C MET A 68 3.31 -15.11 -14.43
N ARG A 69 4.15 -15.82 -15.19
CA ARG A 69 5.60 -15.92 -14.99
C ARG A 69 6.35 -15.56 -16.27
N ARG A 70 7.43 -14.79 -16.11
CA ARG A 70 8.39 -14.48 -17.17
C ARG A 70 9.27 -15.70 -17.46
N VAL A 71 9.41 -16.05 -18.73
CA VAL A 71 10.38 -17.03 -19.25
C VAL A 71 11.24 -16.30 -20.27
N GLU A 72 12.56 -16.30 -20.05
CA GLU A 72 13.49 -15.62 -20.97
C GLU A 72 13.49 -16.31 -22.34
N THR A 73 13.58 -15.49 -23.38
CA THR A 73 13.72 -15.90 -24.79
C THR A 73 15.01 -15.30 -25.35
N ASP A 74 15.30 -15.54 -26.63
CA ASP A 74 16.44 -14.90 -27.31
C ASP A 74 16.23 -13.39 -27.54
N ASP A 75 14.98 -12.90 -27.41
CA ASP A 75 14.63 -11.48 -27.46
C ASP A 75 14.29 -10.96 -26.06
N ALA A 76 15.22 -10.23 -25.45
CA ALA A 76 15.08 -9.72 -24.09
C ALA A 76 13.87 -8.78 -23.90
N LEU A 77 13.38 -8.15 -24.97
CA LEU A 77 12.19 -7.27 -24.94
C LEU A 77 10.88 -8.06 -25.04
N HIS A 78 10.93 -9.29 -25.56
CA HIS A 78 9.78 -10.15 -25.78
C HIS A 78 9.96 -11.51 -25.08
N PRO A 79 10.01 -11.55 -23.74
CA PRO A 79 9.96 -12.78 -23.00
C PRO A 79 8.63 -13.51 -23.21
N GLU A 80 8.62 -14.81 -22.98
CA GLU A 80 7.39 -15.60 -22.98
C GLU A 80 6.69 -15.46 -21.62
N CYS A 81 5.39 -15.15 -21.64
CA CYS A 81 4.55 -15.10 -20.44
C CYS A 81 3.77 -16.41 -20.28
N VAL A 82 4.14 -17.20 -19.28
CA VAL A 82 3.48 -18.49 -19.00
C VAL A 82 2.62 -18.40 -17.74
N TRP A 83 1.43 -18.99 -17.79
CA TRP A 83 0.55 -19.10 -16.64
C TRP A 83 0.88 -20.34 -15.83
N LYS A 84 1.01 -20.19 -14.51
CA LYS A 84 1.20 -21.30 -13.58
C LYS A 84 0.24 -21.16 -12.42
N ASP A 85 -0.51 -22.21 -12.17
CA ASP A 85 -1.39 -22.30 -11.01
C ASP A 85 -0.55 -22.36 -9.73
N ASP A 86 -0.88 -21.51 -8.77
CA ASP A 86 -0.22 -21.43 -7.47
C ASP A 86 -1.25 -21.56 -6.35
N PRO A 87 -1.22 -22.65 -5.56
CA PRO A 87 -2.14 -22.85 -4.44
C PRO A 87 -1.67 -22.13 -3.15
N PHE A 88 -0.52 -21.45 -3.19
CA PHE A 88 0.11 -20.76 -2.07
C PHE A 88 0.33 -21.63 -0.83
N ASP A 89 0.59 -22.94 -1.02
CA ASP A 89 0.75 -23.91 0.05
C ASP A 89 1.83 -23.52 1.07
N ASP A 90 2.91 -22.90 0.60
CA ASP A 90 4.04 -22.45 1.41
C ASP A 90 3.72 -21.25 2.31
N LEU A 91 2.56 -20.61 2.14
CA LEU A 91 2.13 -19.41 2.88
C LEU A 91 0.92 -19.67 3.79
N LYS A 92 0.50 -20.92 3.94
CA LYS A 92 -0.67 -21.31 4.75
C LYS A 92 -0.41 -21.31 6.25
N ASP A 93 0.86 -21.42 6.65
CA ASP A 93 1.31 -21.53 8.04
C ASP A 93 1.69 -20.19 8.69
N ILE A 94 1.66 -19.10 7.92
CA ILE A 94 1.99 -17.75 8.38
C ILE A 94 0.80 -16.81 8.30
N LYS A 95 0.82 -15.77 9.14
CA LYS A 95 -0.17 -14.71 9.16
C LYS A 95 0.24 -13.56 8.26
N ILE A 96 -0.65 -13.15 7.36
CA ILE A 96 -0.40 -12.08 6.40
C ILE A 96 -1.55 -11.07 6.43
N TYR A 97 -1.24 -9.81 6.69
CA TYR A 97 -2.23 -8.73 6.71
C TYR A 97 -1.94 -7.66 5.66
N ALA A 98 -2.99 -7.14 5.04
CA ALA A 98 -2.90 -5.88 4.31
C ALA A 98 -3.14 -4.72 5.28
N LEU A 99 -2.31 -3.69 5.20
CA LEU A 99 -2.37 -2.50 6.04
C LEU A 99 -2.63 -1.28 5.15
N ILE A 100 -3.82 -0.70 5.26
CA ILE A 100 -4.28 0.31 4.30
C ILE A 100 -4.44 1.66 4.98
N TYR A 101 -3.76 2.67 4.44
CA TYR A 101 -4.05 4.06 4.75
C TYR A 101 -5.32 4.47 4.02
N TYR A 102 -6.39 4.80 4.73
CA TYR A 102 -7.70 5.05 4.13
C TYR A 102 -8.23 6.46 4.38
N GLY A 103 -8.46 7.20 3.29
CA GLY A 103 -9.18 8.45 3.28
C GLY A 103 -9.93 8.74 1.98
N ARG A 104 -9.83 7.89 0.95
CA ARG A 104 -10.36 8.15 -0.40
C ARG A 104 -11.19 6.98 -0.92
N ARG A 105 -12.49 6.97 -0.60
CA ARG A 105 -13.43 5.91 -1.05
C ARG A 105 -13.50 5.73 -2.57
N ALA A 106 -13.25 6.78 -3.35
CA ALA A 106 -13.34 6.73 -4.81
C ALA A 106 -12.29 5.80 -5.45
N TYR A 107 -11.13 5.65 -4.80
CA TYR A 107 -10.07 4.74 -5.24
C TYR A 107 -10.18 3.37 -4.57
N VAL A 108 -10.57 3.34 -3.29
CA VAL A 108 -10.79 2.08 -2.55
C VAL A 108 -11.91 1.25 -3.16
N ASP A 109 -12.85 1.87 -3.86
CA ASP A 109 -13.80 1.17 -4.71
C ASP A 109 -13.14 0.20 -5.69
N LEU A 110 -12.05 0.60 -6.34
CA LEU A 110 -11.29 -0.26 -7.24
C LEU A 110 -10.43 -1.24 -6.44
N LEU A 111 -9.70 -0.74 -5.45
CA LEU A 111 -8.78 -1.53 -4.63
C LEU A 111 -9.46 -2.73 -3.96
N ASN A 112 -10.70 -2.57 -3.48
CA ASN A 112 -11.41 -3.62 -2.76
C ASN A 112 -11.60 -4.90 -3.58
N ALA A 113 -11.73 -4.78 -4.91
CA ALA A 113 -11.85 -5.96 -5.78
C ALA A 113 -10.61 -6.87 -5.68
N TYR A 114 -9.43 -6.26 -5.61
CA TYR A 114 -8.16 -6.97 -5.47
C TYR A 114 -7.93 -7.48 -4.05
N LEU A 115 -8.36 -6.73 -3.04
CA LEU A 115 -8.29 -7.17 -1.64
C LEU A 115 -9.17 -8.40 -1.40
N GLU A 116 -10.44 -8.36 -1.83
CA GLU A 116 -11.36 -9.49 -1.72
C GLU A 116 -10.79 -10.73 -2.41
N ARG A 117 -10.23 -10.59 -3.63
CA ARG A 117 -9.60 -11.71 -4.34
C ARG A 117 -8.41 -12.31 -3.60
N ASN A 118 -7.68 -11.48 -2.85
CA ASN A 118 -6.50 -11.91 -2.08
C ASN A 118 -6.83 -12.36 -0.66
N LEU A 119 -8.09 -12.30 -0.21
CA LEU A 119 -8.49 -12.86 1.10
C LEU A 119 -8.32 -14.37 1.13
N ARG A 120 -7.82 -14.90 2.25
CA ARG A 120 -7.64 -16.34 2.45
C ARG A 120 -8.94 -17.13 2.38
N GLU A 121 -10.05 -16.54 2.84
CA GLU A 121 -11.38 -17.13 2.70
C GLU A 121 -11.87 -17.24 1.25
N ASN A 122 -11.27 -16.44 0.35
CA ASN A 122 -11.55 -16.42 -1.09
C ASN A 122 -10.44 -17.12 -1.91
N GLY A 123 -9.55 -17.88 -1.26
CA GLY A 123 -8.46 -18.62 -1.92
C GLY A 123 -7.15 -17.84 -2.09
N GLY A 124 -7.08 -16.59 -1.61
CA GLY A 124 -5.85 -15.81 -1.56
C GLY A 124 -5.00 -16.10 -0.31
N VAL A 125 -4.18 -15.12 0.09
CA VAL A 125 -3.20 -15.26 1.18
C VAL A 125 -3.40 -14.32 2.37
N LEU A 126 -4.25 -13.31 2.25
CA LEU A 126 -4.50 -12.33 3.31
C LEU A 126 -5.42 -12.92 4.40
N ASP A 127 -4.92 -13.00 5.62
CA ASP A 127 -5.71 -13.31 6.81
C ASP A 127 -6.61 -12.13 7.24
N GLY A 128 -6.29 -10.92 6.79
CA GLY A 128 -7.17 -9.78 6.96
C GLY A 128 -6.63 -8.47 6.39
N VAL A 129 -7.48 -7.45 6.48
CA VAL A 129 -7.23 -6.09 6.03
C VAL A 129 -7.45 -5.14 7.20
N LEU A 130 -6.39 -4.45 7.60
CA LEU A 130 -6.36 -3.44 8.63
C LEU A 130 -6.55 -2.05 8.00
N TRP A 131 -7.63 -1.37 8.35
CA TRP A 131 -7.97 -0.07 7.80
C TRP A 131 -7.56 1.06 8.76
N ALA A 132 -6.45 1.72 8.46
CA ALA A 132 -5.99 2.90 9.18
C ALA A 132 -6.65 4.16 8.59
N LEU A 133 -7.71 4.62 9.25
CA LEU A 133 -8.50 5.77 8.86
C LEU A 133 -7.73 7.09 9.06
N VAL A 134 -7.51 7.85 7.99
CA VAL A 134 -6.84 9.16 8.04
C VAL A 134 -7.39 10.10 6.97
N LYS A 135 -7.57 11.39 7.30
CA LYS A 135 -8.13 12.42 6.39
C LYS A 135 -9.46 12.00 5.72
N TYR A 136 -10.31 11.29 6.45
CA TYR A 136 -11.58 10.75 5.95
C TYR A 136 -12.77 11.67 6.29
N ASP A 137 -13.86 11.56 5.53
CA ASP A 137 -15.17 12.14 5.84
C ASP A 137 -16.21 11.10 6.29
N MET A 138 -17.42 11.54 6.62
CA MET A 138 -18.49 10.62 7.06
C MET A 138 -18.96 9.63 6.00
N ASN A 139 -18.90 9.99 4.71
CA ASN A 139 -19.23 9.10 3.61
C ASN A 139 -18.15 8.02 3.44
N ASP A 140 -16.88 8.40 3.61
CA ASP A 140 -15.76 7.45 3.61
C ASP A 140 -15.92 6.43 4.73
N LEU A 141 -16.24 6.86 5.96
CA LEU A 141 -16.48 5.95 7.07
C LEU A 141 -17.69 5.03 6.83
N GLN A 142 -18.79 5.58 6.31
CA GLN A 142 -19.98 4.77 5.98
C GLN A 142 -19.69 3.73 4.91
N TYR A 143 -18.91 4.09 3.89
CA TYR A 143 -18.48 3.16 2.86
C TYR A 143 -17.64 2.03 3.46
N LEU A 144 -16.66 2.36 4.31
CA LEU A 144 -15.83 1.36 4.97
C LEU A 144 -16.65 0.41 5.87
N ILE A 145 -17.66 0.92 6.59
CA ILE A 145 -18.58 0.09 7.38
C ILE A 145 -19.34 -0.90 6.48
N LYS A 146 -19.71 -0.51 5.25
CA LYS A 146 -20.34 -1.45 4.29
C LYS A 146 -19.36 -2.56 3.89
N LEU A 147 -18.09 -2.22 3.63
CA LEU A 147 -17.06 -3.21 3.32
C LEU A 147 -16.81 -4.17 4.50
N GLN A 148 -16.72 -3.64 5.72
CA GLN A 148 -16.58 -4.46 6.93
C GLN A 148 -17.77 -5.40 7.13
N ARG A 149 -19.01 -4.92 6.93
CA ARG A 149 -20.21 -5.78 7.03
C ARG A 149 -20.22 -6.90 6.02
N ARG A 150 -19.64 -6.68 4.84
CA ARG A 150 -19.48 -7.68 3.79
C ARG A 150 -18.40 -8.71 4.15
N ASN A 151 -17.30 -8.27 4.77
CA ASN A 151 -16.16 -9.12 5.15
C ASN A 151 -15.88 -9.09 6.68
N PRO A 152 -16.83 -9.48 7.55
CA PRO A 152 -16.77 -9.20 8.98
C PRO A 152 -15.68 -9.96 9.74
N ARG A 153 -15.14 -11.03 9.16
CA ARG A 153 -14.05 -11.82 9.76
C ARG A 153 -12.66 -11.37 9.34
N SER A 154 -12.58 -10.63 8.24
CA SER A 154 -11.32 -10.32 7.57
C SER A 154 -11.02 -8.83 7.56
N TYR A 155 -12.03 -7.96 7.69
CA TYR A 155 -11.86 -6.51 7.62
C TYR A 155 -11.94 -5.89 9.01
N PHE A 156 -10.84 -5.28 9.45
CA PHE A 156 -10.69 -4.73 10.78
C PHE A 156 -10.55 -3.21 10.72
N ILE A 157 -11.36 -2.52 11.51
CA ILE A 157 -11.28 -1.07 11.71
C ILE A 157 -10.80 -0.87 13.15
N PRO A 158 -9.48 -0.79 13.38
CA PRO A 158 -8.92 -0.62 14.71
C PRO A 158 -9.34 0.74 15.32
N PRO A 159 -9.39 0.86 16.66
CA PRO A 159 -9.57 2.15 17.32
C PRO A 159 -8.46 3.11 16.91
N ILE A 160 -8.82 4.30 16.47
CA ILE A 160 -7.82 5.31 16.07
C ILE A 160 -7.33 6.04 17.32
N GLU A 161 -6.06 5.86 17.69
CA GLU A 161 -5.37 6.67 18.69
C GLU A 161 -4.24 7.48 18.03
N GLY A 162 -4.50 8.76 17.74
CA GLY A 162 -3.53 9.69 17.15
C GLY A 162 -4.12 10.56 16.04
N GLY A 163 -3.25 11.22 15.26
CA GLY A 163 -3.66 12.08 14.14
C GLY A 163 -2.59 12.37 13.09
N GLY A 164 -1.41 11.74 13.18
CA GLY A 164 -0.32 11.87 12.20
C GLY A 164 -0.18 10.64 11.30
N TRP A 165 0.88 10.60 10.49
CA TRP A 165 1.19 9.44 9.63
C TRP A 165 1.55 8.18 10.44
N ASP A 166 1.87 8.31 11.72
CA ASP A 166 2.22 7.22 12.63
C ASP A 166 1.05 6.27 12.95
N VAL A 167 -0.20 6.71 12.73
CA VAL A 167 -1.42 5.96 13.08
C VAL A 167 -1.45 4.58 12.41
N ILE A 168 -1.00 4.49 11.16
CA ILE A 168 -1.01 3.23 10.41
C ILE A 168 -0.07 2.18 11.00
N TRP A 169 1.00 2.60 11.66
CA TRP A 169 2.00 1.66 12.16
C TRP A 169 1.67 1.12 13.55
N LYS A 170 0.85 1.85 14.32
CA LYS A 170 0.43 1.42 15.67
C LYS A 170 -0.49 0.21 15.69
N VAL A 171 -1.11 -0.12 14.56
CA VAL A 171 -2.03 -1.26 14.43
C VAL A 171 -1.30 -2.56 14.05
N VAL A 172 0.02 -2.49 13.86
CA VAL A 172 0.89 -3.63 13.61
C VAL A 172 1.34 -4.17 14.97
N ASP A 173 0.65 -5.19 15.48
CA ASP A 173 0.83 -5.67 16.85
C ASP A 173 0.97 -7.19 17.00
N GLU A 174 0.95 -7.97 15.90
CA GLU A 174 1.00 -9.43 15.95
C GLU A 174 2.42 -9.98 15.68
N PRO A 175 3.09 -10.56 16.70
CA PRO A 175 4.41 -11.15 16.51
C PRO A 175 4.41 -12.31 15.51
N GLY A 176 5.42 -12.36 14.64
CA GLY A 176 5.57 -13.35 13.59
C GLY A 176 4.68 -13.12 12.36
N ALA A 177 3.79 -12.13 12.38
CA ALA A 177 2.96 -11.79 11.23
C ALA A 177 3.74 -10.95 10.20
N TYR A 178 3.37 -11.17 8.94
CA TYR A 178 3.81 -10.37 7.80
C TYR A 178 2.73 -9.37 7.43
N TYR A 179 3.16 -8.21 6.97
CA TYR A 179 2.29 -7.12 6.59
C TYR A 179 2.67 -6.62 5.20
N VAL A 180 1.65 -6.20 4.46
CA VAL A 180 1.81 -5.45 3.21
C VAL A 180 1.14 -4.11 3.41
N LYS A 181 1.91 -3.03 3.48
CA LYS A 181 1.34 -1.68 3.46
C LYS A 181 0.89 -1.36 2.05
N ILE A 182 -0.30 -0.78 1.90
CA ILE A 182 -0.94 -0.44 0.61
C ILE A 182 -1.58 0.95 0.74
N ASP A 183 -1.30 1.88 -0.19
CA ASP A 183 -2.06 3.13 -0.27
C ASP A 183 -3.49 2.92 -0.79
N ASP A 184 -4.43 3.76 -0.36
CA ASP A 184 -5.82 3.71 -0.81
C ASP A 184 -6.04 4.06 -2.28
N ASP A 185 -5.04 4.64 -2.96
CA ASP A 185 -5.05 4.93 -4.38
C ASP A 185 -4.25 3.94 -5.24
N VAL A 186 -4.02 2.73 -4.72
CA VAL A 186 -3.63 1.59 -5.55
C VAL A 186 -4.84 1.12 -6.36
N VAL A 187 -4.75 1.18 -7.68
CA VAL A 187 -5.87 0.93 -8.62
C VAL A 187 -5.76 -0.40 -9.37
N PHE A 188 -4.63 -1.10 -9.23
CA PHE A 188 -4.40 -2.41 -9.81
C PHE A 188 -3.40 -3.22 -8.97
N ILE A 189 -3.65 -4.51 -8.79
CA ILE A 189 -2.74 -5.48 -8.20
C ILE A 189 -2.76 -6.72 -9.09
N ASN A 190 -1.60 -7.13 -9.61
CA ASN A 190 -1.50 -8.34 -10.40
C ASN A 190 -1.75 -9.60 -9.54
N ASP A 191 -2.38 -10.62 -10.12
CA ASP A 191 -2.52 -11.92 -9.47
C ASP A 191 -1.13 -12.48 -9.09
N GLY A 192 -0.98 -12.89 -7.84
CA GLY A 192 0.30 -13.36 -7.30
C GLY A 192 1.25 -12.27 -6.77
N ALA A 193 0.95 -10.97 -6.91
CA ALA A 193 1.87 -9.91 -6.46
C ALA A 193 2.13 -9.95 -4.94
N ILE A 194 1.06 -10.00 -4.12
CA ILE A 194 1.16 -10.11 -2.65
C ILE A 194 1.93 -11.35 -2.21
N PRO A 195 1.58 -12.58 -2.63
CA PRO A 195 2.30 -13.78 -2.17
C PRO A 195 3.77 -13.80 -2.61
N GLU A 196 4.11 -13.31 -3.81
CA GLU A 196 5.51 -13.19 -4.22
C GLU A 196 6.30 -12.19 -3.36
N LEU A 197 5.67 -11.08 -2.99
CA LEU A 197 6.27 -10.07 -2.12
C LEU A 197 6.55 -10.63 -0.73
N ILE A 198 5.59 -11.37 -0.16
CA ILE A 198 5.78 -12.07 1.12
C ILE A 198 6.87 -13.13 1.02
N ARG A 199 6.90 -13.93 -0.05
CA ARG A 199 7.97 -14.92 -0.29
C ARG A 199 9.35 -14.29 -0.32
N GLU A 200 9.52 -13.15 -0.98
CA GLU A 200 10.80 -12.44 -0.97
C GLU A 200 11.13 -11.90 0.43
N LYS A 201 10.15 -11.30 1.12
CA LYS A 201 10.38 -10.80 2.49
C LYS A 201 10.78 -11.93 3.47
N ARG A 202 10.22 -13.14 3.33
CA ARG A 202 10.59 -14.33 4.13
C ARG A 202 12.03 -14.79 3.94
N ARG A 203 12.70 -14.42 2.83
CA ARG A 203 14.11 -14.75 2.61
C ARG A 203 15.05 -13.95 3.50
N ASP A 204 14.54 -12.90 4.17
CA ASP A 204 15.23 -12.09 5.17
C ASP A 204 16.56 -11.45 4.68
N ARG A 205 16.67 -11.23 3.36
CA ARG A 205 17.81 -10.54 2.74
C ARG A 205 17.65 -9.02 2.70
N PHE A 206 16.41 -8.55 2.71
CA PHE A 206 16.05 -7.14 2.70
C PHE A 206 15.16 -6.84 3.90
N LEU A 207 15.37 -5.66 4.48
CA LEU A 207 14.54 -5.16 5.57
C LEU A 207 13.12 -4.91 5.07
N PHE A 208 12.99 -4.19 3.95
CA PHE A 208 11.71 -3.95 3.28
C PHE A 208 11.76 -4.40 1.83
N VAL A 209 10.63 -4.93 1.36
CA VAL A 209 10.48 -5.37 -0.04
C VAL A 209 9.32 -4.59 -0.66
N SER A 210 9.65 -3.62 -1.51
CA SER A 210 8.68 -2.87 -2.31
C SER A 210 8.18 -3.70 -3.49
N ALA A 211 6.92 -3.50 -3.87
CA ALA A 211 6.39 -4.05 -5.10
C ALA A 211 6.99 -3.34 -6.33
N ASN A 212 6.78 -3.93 -7.50
CA ASN A 212 6.97 -3.25 -8.77
C ASN A 212 5.77 -2.31 -9.02
N VAL A 213 5.87 -1.10 -8.51
CA VAL A 213 4.80 -0.10 -8.56
C VAL A 213 4.91 0.71 -9.86
N ILE A 214 3.88 0.66 -10.69
CA ILE A 214 3.69 1.57 -11.83
C ILE A 214 3.38 2.97 -11.30
N ASN A 215 4.01 3.98 -11.92
CA ASN A 215 4.00 5.38 -11.48
C ASN A 215 4.70 5.59 -10.11
N HIS A 216 5.87 4.95 -9.93
CA HIS A 216 6.73 5.04 -8.74
C HIS A 216 7.99 5.86 -9.01
N GLY A 217 8.42 6.67 -8.03
CA GLY A 217 9.53 7.63 -8.16
C GLY A 217 10.84 7.06 -8.65
N ILE A 218 11.23 5.87 -8.17
CA ILE A 218 12.45 5.16 -8.63
C ILE A 218 12.16 4.11 -9.71
N VAL A 219 11.24 3.17 -9.45
CA VAL A 219 11.04 2.00 -10.31
C VAL A 219 10.62 2.37 -11.74
N SER A 220 9.95 3.52 -11.96
CA SER A 220 9.61 3.95 -13.32
C SER A 220 10.84 4.24 -14.19
N ALA A 221 11.95 4.68 -13.60
CA ALA A 221 13.21 4.86 -14.32
C ALA A 221 13.77 3.49 -14.76
N VAL A 222 13.71 2.50 -13.87
CA VAL A 222 14.14 1.12 -14.15
C VAL A 222 13.34 0.52 -15.31
N HIS A 223 12.01 0.74 -15.34
CA HIS A 223 11.19 0.29 -16.47
C HIS A 223 11.63 0.91 -17.80
N GLN A 224 11.98 2.20 -17.80
CA GLN A 224 12.46 2.87 -19.01
C GLN A 224 13.85 2.37 -19.43
N GLU A 225 14.78 2.18 -18.49
CA GLU A 225 16.13 1.66 -18.78
C GLU A 225 16.11 0.27 -19.38
N LEU A 226 15.17 -0.57 -18.94
CA LEU A 226 14.97 -1.93 -19.44
C LEU A 226 14.06 -1.99 -20.67
N ALA A 227 13.67 -0.84 -21.24
CA ALA A 227 12.71 -0.74 -22.35
C ALA A 227 11.39 -1.50 -22.10
N GLN A 228 10.99 -1.63 -20.84
CA GLN A 228 9.72 -2.26 -20.45
C GLN A 228 8.54 -1.30 -20.71
N TYR A 229 8.81 0.01 -20.72
CA TYR A 229 7.86 1.04 -21.16
C TYR A 229 8.01 1.34 -22.66
N PRO A 230 7.08 0.85 -23.51
CA PRO A 230 7.15 1.09 -24.94
C PRO A 230 6.81 2.53 -25.30
N TRP A 231 7.08 2.89 -26.54
CA TRP A 231 6.56 4.14 -27.09
C TRP A 231 5.07 3.99 -27.38
N LEU A 232 4.26 4.54 -26.47
CA LEU A 232 2.85 4.82 -26.72
C LEU A 232 2.71 6.29 -27.13
N GLU A 233 2.14 6.54 -28.31
CA GLU A 233 2.00 7.89 -28.84
C GLU A 233 0.81 8.61 -28.20
N LYS A 234 1.07 9.76 -27.56
CA LYS A 234 0.02 10.58 -26.95
C LYS A 234 -0.98 11.04 -28.03
N PRO A 235 -2.26 10.64 -27.95
CA PRO A 235 -3.23 10.99 -28.97
C PRO A 235 -3.68 12.46 -28.85
N ALA A 236 -4.41 12.93 -29.85
CA ALA A 236 -5.21 14.14 -29.70
C ALA A 236 -6.42 13.87 -28.77
N PRO A 237 -6.92 14.88 -28.03
CA PRO A 237 -8.16 14.74 -27.27
C PRO A 237 -9.33 14.31 -28.16
N ASN A 238 -10.15 13.39 -27.65
CA ASN A 238 -11.36 12.95 -28.32
C ASN A 238 -12.34 14.14 -28.45
N PRO A 239 -12.92 14.40 -29.64
CA PRO A 239 -13.82 15.54 -29.85
C PRO A 239 -15.10 15.54 -28.99
N GLU A 240 -15.55 14.38 -28.51
CA GLU A 240 -16.82 14.25 -27.78
C GLU A 240 -16.69 14.61 -26.30
N ASP A 241 -15.64 14.14 -25.63
CA ASP A 241 -15.43 14.32 -24.19
C ASP A 241 -14.21 15.19 -23.85
N GLY A 242 -13.39 15.57 -24.84
CA GLY A 242 -12.18 16.35 -24.66
C GLY A 242 -11.05 15.63 -23.92
N LYS A 243 -11.15 14.30 -23.73
CA LYS A 243 -10.18 13.49 -22.99
C LYS A 243 -9.28 12.70 -23.93
N LEU A 244 -8.11 12.34 -23.42
CA LEU A 244 -7.20 11.38 -24.04
C LEU A 244 -7.70 9.97 -23.73
N HIS A 245 -7.97 9.22 -24.78
CA HIS A 245 -8.26 7.79 -24.75
C HIS A 245 -6.95 7.01 -24.83
N ALA A 246 -7.01 5.68 -24.98
CA ALA A 246 -5.85 4.80 -25.02
C ALA A 246 -4.76 5.31 -25.98
N TRP A 247 -3.51 5.31 -25.51
CA TRP A 247 -2.38 5.79 -26.31
C TRP A 247 -1.94 4.68 -27.28
N PRO A 248 -2.00 4.89 -28.61
CA PRO A 248 -1.62 3.85 -29.57
C PRO A 248 -0.15 3.47 -29.46
N PHE A 249 0.13 2.16 -29.56
CA PHE A 249 1.50 1.65 -29.66
C PHE A 249 2.18 2.13 -30.93
N ARG A 250 3.45 2.52 -30.81
CA ARG A 250 4.28 2.98 -31.93
C ARG A 250 5.51 2.10 -32.15
N GLN A 251 6.23 1.75 -31.09
CA GLN A 251 7.40 0.86 -31.12
C GLN A 251 7.85 0.48 -29.70
N ASP A 252 8.73 -0.51 -29.58
CA ASP A 252 9.15 -1.08 -28.29
C ASP A 252 9.96 -0.13 -27.41
N VAL A 253 10.64 0.86 -28.00
CA VAL A 253 11.54 1.76 -27.28
C VAL A 253 11.04 3.19 -27.35
N MET A 254 10.86 3.82 -26.19
CA MET A 254 10.54 5.25 -26.08
C MET A 254 11.72 6.12 -26.54
N LEU A 255 11.53 6.88 -27.63
CA LEU A 255 12.54 7.80 -28.17
C LEU A 255 12.22 9.28 -27.95
N ASP A 256 11.03 9.61 -27.43
CA ASP A 256 10.71 11.01 -27.14
C ASP A 256 11.40 11.44 -25.84
N GLU A 257 12.43 12.29 -25.98
CA GLU A 257 13.21 12.83 -24.86
C GLU A 257 12.34 13.57 -23.82
N LYS A 258 11.13 14.02 -24.19
CA LYS A 258 10.18 14.64 -23.26
C LYS A 258 9.65 13.66 -22.21
N PHE A 259 9.73 12.36 -22.44
CA PHE A 259 9.31 11.32 -21.50
C PHE A 259 10.50 10.65 -20.80
N ARG A 260 11.71 11.24 -20.86
CA ARG A 260 12.84 10.77 -20.07
C ARG A 260 12.53 10.87 -18.58
N ILE A 261 12.75 9.77 -17.86
CA ILE A 261 12.57 9.66 -16.42
C ILE A 261 13.92 9.81 -15.74
N GLU A 262 13.99 10.68 -14.73
CA GLU A 262 15.19 10.86 -13.93
C GLU A 262 15.27 9.85 -12.77
N HIS A 263 16.49 9.45 -12.38
CA HIS A 263 16.74 8.57 -11.23
C HIS A 263 16.63 9.32 -9.90
N THR A 264 15.47 9.90 -9.63
CA THR A 264 15.20 10.58 -8.37
C THR A 264 13.71 10.59 -8.09
N PHE A 265 13.35 10.49 -6.81
CA PHE A 265 11.99 10.62 -6.32
C PHE A 265 11.29 11.87 -6.89
N TYR A 266 12.00 13.00 -6.96
CA TYR A 266 11.47 14.27 -7.45
C TYR A 266 11.63 14.45 -8.96
N SER A 267 11.70 13.36 -9.72
CA SER A 267 11.73 13.38 -11.18
C SER A 267 10.59 14.27 -11.69
N ASP A 268 10.89 15.18 -12.62
CA ASP A 268 9.87 16.07 -13.16
C ASP A 268 8.80 15.25 -13.88
N CYS A 269 9.23 14.22 -14.63
CA CYS A 269 8.36 13.29 -15.31
C CYS A 269 7.48 12.51 -14.30
N ILE A 270 8.06 11.88 -13.29
CA ILE A 270 7.30 10.97 -12.41
C ILE A 270 6.57 11.66 -11.26
N TRP A 271 7.00 12.82 -10.77
CA TRP A 271 6.35 13.45 -9.62
C TRP A 271 5.41 14.60 -10.02
N ARG A 272 5.80 15.42 -11.01
CA ARG A 272 5.09 16.68 -11.33
C ARG A 272 4.19 16.57 -12.54
N ARG A 273 4.57 15.77 -13.53
CA ARG A 273 3.92 15.74 -14.84
C ARG A 273 2.87 14.63 -14.94
N TRP A 274 1.62 15.05 -15.06
CA TRP A 274 0.50 14.12 -15.24
C TRP A 274 0.57 13.31 -16.55
N ASP A 275 1.20 13.85 -17.60
CA ASP A 275 1.29 13.17 -18.89
C ASP A 275 2.32 12.04 -18.88
N CYS A 276 3.37 12.16 -18.07
CA CYS A 276 4.30 11.08 -17.78
C CYS A 276 3.66 9.95 -16.94
N ALA A 277 2.89 10.31 -15.89
CA ALA A 277 2.10 9.32 -15.17
C ALA A 277 1.10 8.61 -16.10
N ALA A 278 0.43 9.37 -16.97
CA ALA A 278 -0.48 8.79 -17.96
C ALA A 278 0.25 7.77 -18.84
N TRP A 279 1.45 8.07 -19.34
CA TRP A 279 2.25 7.12 -20.11
C TRP A 279 2.59 5.83 -19.35
N ALA A 280 2.95 5.92 -18.06
CA ALA A 280 3.21 4.76 -17.22
C ALA A 280 1.95 3.88 -17.07
N HIS A 281 0.79 4.50 -16.83
CA HIS A 281 -0.49 3.79 -16.73
C HIS A 281 -0.95 3.19 -18.06
N GLU A 282 -0.81 3.92 -19.16
CA GLU A 282 -1.11 3.44 -20.51
C GLU A 282 -0.24 2.24 -20.86
N THR A 283 1.03 2.25 -20.47
CA THR A 283 1.92 1.09 -20.62
C THR A 283 1.36 -0.12 -19.89
N LEU A 284 0.96 0.02 -18.63
CA LEU A 284 0.41 -1.10 -17.88
C LEU A 284 -0.85 -1.67 -18.57
N LEU A 285 -1.79 -0.80 -18.95
CA LEU A 285 -3.03 -1.21 -19.59
C LEU A 285 -2.78 -1.89 -20.94
N HIS A 286 -1.84 -1.38 -21.73
CA HIS A 286 -1.41 -1.98 -22.98
C HIS A 286 -0.84 -3.39 -22.75
N ARG A 287 0.05 -3.58 -21.77
CA ARG A 287 0.62 -4.91 -21.44
C ARG A 287 -0.44 -5.88 -20.91
N ILE A 288 -1.44 -5.40 -20.18
CA ILE A 288 -2.59 -6.22 -19.75
C ILE A 288 -3.39 -6.68 -20.97
N GLU A 289 -3.70 -5.76 -21.89
CA GLU A 289 -4.46 -6.05 -23.11
C GLU A 289 -3.75 -7.06 -24.03
N GLU A 290 -2.43 -6.93 -24.15
CA GLU A 290 -1.60 -7.86 -24.93
C GLU A 290 -1.33 -9.21 -24.23
N GLY A 291 -1.66 -9.34 -22.94
CA GLY A 291 -1.28 -10.51 -22.14
C GLY A 291 0.24 -10.63 -21.91
N SER A 292 0.97 -9.51 -22.00
CA SER A 292 2.42 -9.43 -21.92
C SER A 292 2.92 -8.82 -20.59
N LEU A 293 2.10 -8.85 -19.53
CA LEU A 293 2.40 -8.21 -18.24
C LEU A 293 3.71 -8.69 -17.59
N CYS A 294 4.13 -9.93 -17.85
CA CYS A 294 5.38 -10.47 -17.33
C CYS A 294 6.63 -9.74 -17.84
N THR A 295 6.52 -8.97 -18.93
CA THR A 295 7.59 -8.11 -19.46
C THR A 295 8.10 -7.12 -18.42
N LEU A 296 7.24 -6.68 -17.50
CA LEU A 296 7.57 -5.75 -16.41
C LEU A 296 8.40 -6.41 -15.29
N ASP A 297 8.55 -7.74 -15.26
CA ASP A 297 9.39 -8.41 -14.28
C ASP A 297 10.88 -8.16 -14.57
N PHE A 298 11.51 -7.32 -13.75
CA PHE A 298 12.95 -7.04 -13.75
C PHE A 298 13.72 -7.85 -12.68
N GLY A 299 13.10 -8.84 -12.04
CA GLY A 299 13.74 -9.61 -10.98
C GLY A 299 13.77 -8.86 -9.64
N VAL A 300 14.95 -8.67 -9.06
CA VAL A 300 15.13 -7.94 -7.79
C VAL A 300 15.99 -6.71 -8.03
N PHE A 301 15.51 -5.55 -7.59
CA PHE A 301 16.22 -4.29 -7.70
C PHE A 301 16.56 -3.74 -6.31
N ASP A 302 17.84 -3.81 -5.92
CA ASP A 302 18.32 -3.28 -4.64
C ASP A 302 18.46 -1.75 -4.73
N PHE A 303 17.64 -1.03 -3.96
CA PHE A 303 17.65 0.43 -3.94
C PHE A 303 18.98 0.99 -3.42
N HIS A 304 19.61 0.33 -2.44
CA HIS A 304 20.83 0.82 -1.81
C HIS A 304 22.04 0.59 -2.71
N ALA A 305 22.10 -0.55 -3.40
CA ALA A 305 23.18 -0.85 -4.34
C ALA A 305 23.28 0.17 -5.50
N HIS A 306 22.16 0.78 -5.88
CA HIS A 306 22.11 1.84 -6.90
C HIS A 306 22.44 3.23 -6.36
N GLY A 307 22.76 3.35 -5.07
CA GLY A 307 23.22 4.58 -4.44
C GLY A 307 22.12 5.54 -4.02
N TYR A 308 20.83 5.16 -4.08
CA TYR A 308 19.70 6.04 -3.74
C TYR A 308 19.80 6.60 -2.30
N GLU A 309 20.36 5.85 -1.35
CA GLU A 309 20.64 6.35 0.01
C GLU A 309 21.67 7.49 0.08
N THR A 310 22.58 7.56 -0.90
CA THR A 310 23.67 8.56 -0.97
C THR A 310 23.36 9.70 -1.93
N MET A 311 22.39 9.53 -2.81
CA MET A 311 21.93 10.57 -3.71
C MET A 311 21.18 11.64 -2.90
N SER A 312 21.47 12.90 -3.19
CA SER A 312 20.72 14.03 -2.65
C SER A 312 19.93 14.68 -3.77
N ASP A 313 18.70 15.10 -3.45
CA ASP A 313 17.85 15.92 -4.33
C ASP A 313 18.43 17.34 -4.58
N GLY A 314 19.60 17.67 -4.02
CA GLY A 314 20.24 18.97 -4.13
C GLY A 314 19.71 20.00 -3.13
N ILE A 315 18.74 19.62 -2.27
CA ILE A 315 18.13 20.48 -1.23
C ILE A 315 18.18 19.76 0.13
N SER A 316 19.19 18.91 0.34
CA SER A 316 19.51 18.23 1.60
C SER A 316 18.57 17.10 2.04
N ARG A 317 17.83 16.47 1.12
CA ARG A 317 17.10 15.22 1.40
C ARG A 317 17.71 14.04 0.66
N HIS A 318 17.65 12.86 1.29
CA HIS A 318 18.01 11.58 0.67
C HIS A 318 16.99 11.22 -0.42
N VAL A 319 17.37 10.41 -1.40
CA VAL A 319 16.39 9.91 -2.39
C VAL A 319 15.64 8.74 -1.78
N ASP A 320 14.45 9.04 -1.29
CA ASP A 320 13.51 8.07 -0.73
C ASP A 320 12.84 7.26 -1.86
N TRP A 321 12.51 6.00 -1.60
CA TRP A 321 11.59 5.22 -2.44
C TRP A 321 10.17 5.33 -1.87
N ASN A 322 9.16 5.32 -2.75
CA ASN A 322 7.79 5.52 -2.32
C ASN A 322 7.27 4.31 -1.57
N ILE A 323 6.71 4.55 -0.39
CA ILE A 323 6.17 3.48 0.45
C ILE A 323 4.78 3.03 -0.03
N ASN A 324 4.41 3.18 -1.31
CA ASN A 324 3.03 2.96 -1.78
C ASN A 324 2.55 1.53 -1.54
N PHE A 325 3.43 0.56 -1.77
CA PHE A 325 3.13 -0.86 -1.67
C PHE A 325 4.38 -1.65 -1.29
N PHE A 326 4.50 -2.10 -0.04
CA PHE A 326 5.68 -2.86 0.39
C PHE A 326 5.39 -3.84 1.53
N ALA A 327 6.20 -4.90 1.61
CA ALA A 327 6.12 -5.92 2.63
C ALA A 327 7.18 -5.77 3.74
N PHE A 328 6.77 -6.12 4.95
CA PHE A 328 7.60 -6.15 6.16
C PHE A 328 7.07 -7.22 7.14
N LYS A 329 7.86 -7.55 8.18
CA LYS A 329 7.43 -8.38 9.31
C LYS A 329 7.32 -7.52 10.56
N TYR A 330 6.47 -7.91 11.51
CA TYR A 330 6.30 -7.18 12.78
C TYR A 330 7.65 -6.84 13.46
N GLU A 331 8.57 -7.80 13.49
CA GLU A 331 9.87 -7.65 14.16
C GLU A 331 10.77 -6.60 13.52
N ASP A 332 10.52 -6.21 12.26
CA ASP A 332 11.27 -5.15 11.61
C ASP A 332 11.10 -3.82 12.36
N PHE A 333 9.98 -3.61 13.07
CA PHE A 333 9.71 -2.36 13.80
C PHE A 333 10.22 -2.36 15.26
N SER A 334 10.90 -3.40 15.70
CA SER A 334 11.27 -3.60 17.12
C SER A 334 12.19 -2.53 17.74
N ASP A 335 12.87 -1.72 16.93
CA ASP A 335 13.77 -0.63 17.37
C ASP A 335 13.40 0.73 16.78
N ILE A 336 12.19 0.86 16.21
CA ILE A 336 11.70 2.12 15.68
C ILE A 336 11.36 3.09 16.82
N SER A 337 11.85 4.32 16.69
CA SER A 337 11.44 5.44 17.53
C SER A 337 10.25 6.16 16.90
N TRP A 338 9.09 6.05 17.52
CA TRP A 338 7.84 6.61 17.01
C TRP A 338 7.76 8.15 17.12
N ASP A 339 8.64 8.78 17.90
CA ASP A 339 8.59 10.22 18.21
C ASP A 339 8.87 11.13 16.99
N GLY A 340 9.27 10.57 15.84
CA GLY A 340 9.57 11.31 14.59
C GLY A 340 8.84 10.84 13.32
N ILE A 341 8.11 9.71 13.36
CA ILE A 341 7.45 9.13 12.16
C ILE A 341 6.23 9.92 11.74
N SER A 342 5.57 10.60 12.68
CA SER A 342 4.33 11.33 12.41
C SER A 342 4.45 12.43 11.35
N THR A 343 5.68 12.88 11.03
CA THR A 343 5.96 13.96 10.07
C THR A 343 6.41 13.50 8.68
N ASP A 344 7.09 12.35 8.59
CA ASP A 344 7.69 11.84 7.34
C ASP A 344 8.01 10.34 7.51
N ASP A 345 7.01 9.49 7.27
CA ASP A 345 7.18 8.05 7.33
C ASP A 345 7.92 7.50 6.10
N GLU A 346 7.74 8.11 4.93
CA GLU A 346 8.50 7.79 3.71
C GLU A 346 10.01 7.83 3.96
N GLY A 347 10.54 8.93 4.50
CA GLY A 347 11.97 9.04 4.80
C GLY A 347 12.46 8.04 5.85
N GLU A 348 11.62 7.70 6.83
CA GLU A 348 11.96 6.72 7.87
C GLU A 348 12.14 5.31 7.28
N PHE A 349 11.13 4.81 6.57
CA PHE A 349 11.14 3.43 6.07
C PHE A 349 12.03 3.25 4.85
N SER A 350 12.14 4.28 4.02
CA SER A 350 12.93 4.16 2.80
C SER A 350 14.43 4.23 3.05
N THR A 351 14.87 5.12 3.94
CA THR A 351 16.28 5.49 4.12
C THR A 351 16.76 5.31 5.55
N GLN A 352 16.11 5.93 6.54
CA GLN A 352 16.71 6.05 7.87
C GLN A 352 16.74 4.73 8.63
N HIS A 353 15.67 3.94 8.54
CA HIS A 353 15.55 2.67 9.24
C HIS A 353 16.45 1.57 8.67
N PRO A 354 16.47 1.33 7.33
CA PRO A 354 17.47 0.47 6.70
C PRO A 354 18.91 0.84 7.11
N LYS A 355 19.23 2.14 7.08
CA LYS A 355 20.54 2.66 7.49
C LYS A 355 20.87 2.39 8.96
N ARG A 356 19.93 2.58 9.90
CA ARG A 356 20.15 2.28 11.33
C ARG A 356 20.42 0.79 11.56
N ARG A 357 19.72 -0.07 10.82
CA ARG A 357 19.86 -1.53 10.89
C ARG A 357 21.05 -2.07 10.09
N ASN A 358 21.71 -1.25 9.27
CA ASN A 358 22.70 -1.68 8.27
C ASN A 358 22.14 -2.81 7.38
N GLN A 359 20.91 -2.61 6.88
CA GLN A 359 20.19 -3.49 5.99
C GLN A 359 19.68 -2.70 4.78
N HIS A 360 19.30 -3.40 3.71
CA HIS A 360 18.84 -2.78 2.47
C HIS A 360 17.33 -2.93 2.30
N ALA A 361 16.75 -2.09 1.45
CA ALA A 361 15.42 -2.28 0.86
C ALA A 361 15.55 -2.56 -0.64
N ALA A 362 14.62 -3.33 -1.20
CA ALA A 362 14.61 -3.69 -2.61
C ALA A 362 13.20 -3.70 -3.21
N ALA A 363 13.09 -3.57 -4.54
CA ALA A 363 11.87 -3.82 -5.28
C ALA A 363 11.86 -5.22 -5.91
N LEU A 364 10.69 -5.85 -5.97
CA LEU A 364 10.47 -7.14 -6.63
C LEU A 364 9.67 -6.97 -7.94
N GLY A 365 10.33 -7.18 -9.07
CA GLY A 365 9.83 -6.96 -10.44
C GLY A 365 8.52 -7.67 -10.76
N ARG A 366 8.36 -8.94 -10.39
CA ARG A 366 7.12 -9.71 -10.63
C ARG A 366 5.92 -9.27 -9.81
N ALA A 367 6.11 -8.52 -8.73
CA ALA A 367 5.01 -8.04 -7.89
C ALA A 367 4.44 -6.74 -8.48
N VAL A 368 3.80 -6.82 -9.66
CA VAL A 368 3.31 -5.64 -10.38
C VAL A 368 2.03 -5.09 -9.74
N VAL A 369 2.05 -3.80 -9.42
CA VAL A 369 0.89 -3.05 -8.90
C VAL A 369 0.86 -1.65 -9.53
N ALA A 370 -0.26 -0.93 -9.47
CA ALA A 370 -0.35 0.44 -9.95
C ALA A 370 -0.80 1.41 -8.87
N HIS A 371 0.02 2.42 -8.61
CA HIS A 371 -0.34 3.57 -7.79
C HIS A 371 -0.89 4.68 -8.68
N TRP A 372 -2.09 5.18 -8.39
CA TRP A 372 -2.80 6.09 -9.29
C TRP A 372 -2.08 7.41 -9.53
N SER A 373 -1.69 8.12 -8.48
CA SER A 373 -1.15 9.47 -8.69
C SER A 373 -0.45 10.04 -7.46
N PHE A 374 0.62 10.78 -7.70
CA PHE A 374 1.01 11.81 -6.75
C PHE A 374 -0.02 12.94 -6.74
N SER A 375 -0.19 13.60 -5.59
CA SER A 375 -1.20 14.66 -5.41
C SER A 375 -1.12 15.78 -6.46
N ILE A 376 0.07 16.08 -7.00
CA ILE A 376 0.29 17.09 -8.04
C ILE A 376 -0.20 16.62 -9.42
N GLN A 377 -0.23 15.31 -9.67
CA GLN A 377 -0.63 14.72 -10.95
C GLN A 377 -2.14 14.50 -11.06
N GLU A 378 -2.79 14.22 -9.93
CA GLU A 378 -4.18 13.75 -9.84
C GLU A 378 -5.15 14.60 -10.69
N LYS A 379 -5.12 15.92 -10.50
CA LYS A 379 -5.97 16.86 -11.24
C LYS A 379 -5.76 16.75 -12.76
N GLY A 380 -4.51 16.59 -13.19
CA GLY A 380 -4.16 16.46 -14.60
C GLY A 380 -4.65 15.15 -15.19
N LEU A 381 -4.46 14.03 -14.48
CA LEU A 381 -4.94 12.71 -14.89
C LEU A 381 -6.47 12.67 -15.02
N LEU A 382 -7.19 13.14 -13.99
CA LEU A 382 -8.65 13.14 -13.96
C LEU A 382 -9.26 14.03 -15.06
N ALA A 383 -8.67 15.20 -15.31
CA ALA A 383 -9.17 16.16 -16.27
C ALA A 383 -8.90 15.75 -17.72
N ASN A 384 -7.75 15.12 -17.99
CA ASN A 384 -7.27 14.93 -19.36
C ASN A 384 -7.36 13.49 -19.86
N THR A 385 -7.69 12.49 -19.03
CA THR A 385 -7.62 11.08 -19.44
C THR A 385 -8.89 10.31 -19.07
N THR A 386 -9.08 9.16 -19.71
CA THR A 386 -10.08 8.13 -19.35
C THR A 386 -9.48 6.98 -18.52
N LEU A 387 -8.25 7.15 -18.00
CA LEU A 387 -7.50 6.08 -17.35
C LEU A 387 -8.20 5.52 -16.11
N LEU A 388 -8.76 6.39 -15.25
CA LEU A 388 -9.42 5.93 -14.04
C LEU A 388 -10.68 5.13 -14.37
N GLU A 389 -11.43 5.53 -15.39
CA GLU A 389 -12.58 4.76 -15.90
C GLU A 389 -12.15 3.40 -16.44
N ARG A 390 -11.06 3.31 -17.19
CA ARG A 390 -10.52 2.04 -17.68
C ARG A 390 -10.01 1.13 -16.55
N TYR A 391 -9.42 1.68 -15.50
CA TYR A 391 -9.10 0.91 -14.28
C TYR A 391 -10.36 0.43 -13.56
N ARG A 392 -11.44 1.24 -13.53
CA ARG A 392 -12.73 0.79 -13.00
C ARG A 392 -13.26 -0.38 -13.81
N GLU A 393 -13.25 -0.32 -15.14
CA GLU A 393 -13.70 -1.43 -15.99
C GLU A 393 -12.91 -2.73 -15.73
N LEU A 394 -11.60 -2.63 -15.51
CA LEU A 394 -10.78 -3.78 -15.11
C LEU A 394 -11.19 -4.33 -13.73
N ALA A 395 -11.31 -3.45 -12.73
CA ALA A 395 -11.72 -3.84 -11.39
C ALA A 395 -13.15 -4.43 -11.39
N GLU A 396 -14.05 -3.94 -12.24
CA GLU A 396 -15.44 -4.41 -12.34
C GLU A 396 -15.56 -5.87 -12.79
N LYS A 397 -14.72 -6.28 -13.74
CA LYS A 397 -14.62 -7.70 -14.13
C LYS A 397 -14.27 -8.55 -12.92
N LEU A 398 -13.29 -8.10 -12.12
CA LEU A 398 -12.86 -8.77 -10.90
C LEU A 398 -13.94 -8.77 -9.81
N MET A 399 -14.66 -7.65 -9.64
CA MET A 399 -15.79 -7.56 -8.70
C MET A 399 -16.89 -8.56 -9.06
N TYR A 400 -17.18 -8.73 -10.36
CA TYR A 400 -18.15 -9.70 -10.83
C TYR A 400 -17.70 -11.13 -10.55
N GLU A 401 -16.45 -11.47 -10.86
CA GLU A 401 -15.87 -12.77 -10.53
C GLU A 401 -15.94 -13.06 -9.02
N ASN A 402 -15.53 -12.11 -8.19
CA ASN A 402 -15.60 -12.25 -6.74
C ASN A 402 -17.05 -12.45 -6.27
N ALA A 403 -17.98 -11.65 -6.80
CA ALA A 403 -19.39 -11.76 -6.44
C ALA A 403 -19.94 -13.15 -6.72
N VAL A 404 -19.69 -13.69 -7.92
CA VAL A 404 -20.15 -15.01 -8.34
C VAL A 404 -19.49 -16.12 -7.51
N ASN A 405 -18.18 -16.02 -7.27
CA ASN A 405 -17.40 -17.10 -6.67
C ASN A 405 -17.48 -17.14 -5.14
N PHE A 406 -17.62 -15.99 -4.48
CA PHE A 406 -17.42 -15.87 -3.03
C PHE A 406 -18.56 -15.17 -2.28
N TYR A 407 -19.45 -14.46 -2.99
CA TYR A 407 -20.46 -13.62 -2.34
C TYR A 407 -21.88 -13.79 -2.92
N ASP A 408 -22.24 -15.01 -3.33
CA ASP A 408 -23.59 -15.39 -3.78
C ASP A 408 -24.17 -14.48 -4.89
N GLY A 409 -23.31 -14.00 -5.80
CA GLY A 409 -23.66 -13.08 -6.88
C GLY A 409 -23.88 -11.63 -6.45
N VAL A 410 -23.65 -11.29 -5.17
CA VAL A 410 -23.81 -9.93 -4.66
C VAL A 410 -22.53 -9.13 -4.92
N MET A 411 -22.63 -8.12 -5.78
CA MET A 411 -21.55 -7.16 -6.03
C MET A 411 -21.16 -6.38 -4.77
N GLN A 412 -19.88 -6.04 -4.64
CA GLN A 412 -19.43 -5.16 -3.58
C GLN A 412 -20.09 -3.76 -3.66
N PRO A 413 -20.23 -3.04 -2.54
CA PRO A 413 -20.70 -1.65 -2.55
C PRO A 413 -19.83 -0.77 -3.43
N ARG A 414 -20.42 0.22 -4.13
CA ARG A 414 -19.66 1.14 -5.00
C ARG A 414 -19.25 2.41 -4.28
N GLY A 415 -17.96 2.58 -4.02
CA GLY A 415 -17.43 3.72 -3.29
C GLY A 415 -17.57 5.06 -4.04
N HIS A 416 -17.59 5.07 -5.37
CA HIS A 416 -17.69 6.30 -6.18
C HIS A 416 -19.14 6.76 -6.45
N ALA A 417 -20.14 5.92 -6.23
CA ALA A 417 -21.53 6.17 -6.63
C ALA A 417 -22.37 6.93 -5.58
N PHE A 418 -21.76 7.34 -4.47
CA PHE A 418 -22.43 7.99 -3.33
C PHE A 418 -21.96 9.42 -3.09
#